data_AF-A0A946BDT9-F1
#
_entry.id   AF-A0A946BDT9-F1
#
_cell.length_a   1.000
_cell.length_b   1.000
_cell.length_c   1.000
_cell.angle_alpha   90.00
_cell.angle_beta   90.00
_cell.angle_gamma   90.00
#
_symmetry.space_group_name_H-M   'P 1'
#
loop_
_entity.id
_entity.type
_entity.pdbx_description
1 polymer ?
#
loop_
_entity_poly.entity_id
_entity_poly.type
_entity_poly.pdbx_seq_one_letter_code
_entity_poly.pdbx_strand_id
1 'polypeptide(L)'
;MKYSQKIVQCWYNLEAKFIPQKAWECDLLTLWRERITFILFFLAVVLGPFALIPSLILSYNEELWGVFILDSAAYLIILVVFFSKKFSLKHKTWIIFFIFYLLGVLLLSMLGFQGAGYIWLFGASLIVGAMLGLKAAGIALFMNFLSLVSIGIYIAVGSPEWAFNIKNMIEKWVVMIANFMLINTLITLLVAVM
;
A
#
# COMPACT_ATOMS: atom_id res chain seq x y z
N MET A 1 19.97 -27.73 -15.33
CA MET A 1 18.79 -27.50 -16.20
C MET A 1 17.47 -28.09 -15.66
N LYS A 2 17.37 -29.39 -15.31
CA LYS A 2 16.10 -30.01 -14.84
C LYS A 2 15.43 -29.36 -13.61
N TYR A 3 16.20 -28.82 -12.65
CA TYR A 3 15.65 -28.16 -11.46
C TYR A 3 14.96 -26.83 -11.77
N SER A 4 15.52 -26.03 -12.69
CA SER A 4 14.94 -24.75 -13.11
C SER A 4 13.57 -24.94 -13.78
N GLN A 5 13.41 -25.98 -14.60
CA GLN A 5 12.12 -26.30 -15.24
C GLN A 5 11.03 -26.68 -14.23
N LYS A 6 11.37 -27.38 -13.14
CA LYS A 6 10.38 -27.73 -12.09
C LYS A 6 9.86 -26.50 -11.34
N ILE A 7 10.74 -25.55 -11.03
CA ILE A 7 10.35 -24.30 -10.33
C ILE A 7 9.43 -23.46 -11.22
N VAL A 8 9.80 -23.29 -12.49
CA VAL A 8 8.98 -22.55 -13.46
C VAL A 8 7.61 -23.20 -13.63
N GLN A 9 7.55 -24.54 -13.73
CA GLN A 9 6.28 -25.24 -13.83
C GLN A 9 5.42 -25.10 -12.58
N CYS A 10 6.03 -25.17 -11.39
CA CYS A 10 5.34 -24.97 -10.12
C CYS A 10 4.73 -23.57 -10.05
N TRP A 11 5.48 -22.55 -10.45
CA TRP A 11 5.02 -21.16 -10.51
C TRP A 11 3.84 -20.99 -11.47
N TYR A 12 3.94 -21.54 -12.68
CA TYR A 12 2.85 -21.50 -13.67
C TYR A 12 1.57 -22.16 -13.16
N ASN A 13 1.69 -23.32 -12.50
CA ASN A 13 0.55 -24.01 -11.89
C ASN A 13 -0.10 -23.19 -10.77
N LEU A 14 0.70 -22.43 -10.00
CA LEU A 14 0.19 -21.51 -8.99
C LEU A 14 -0.55 -20.33 -9.64
N GLU A 15 0.04 -19.68 -10.64
CA GLU A 15 -0.63 -18.59 -11.39
C GLU A 15 -1.98 -19.05 -11.96
N ALA A 16 -2.01 -20.21 -12.62
CA ALA A 16 -3.22 -20.77 -13.23
C ALA A 16 -4.34 -21.07 -12.21
N LYS A 17 -3.99 -21.29 -10.93
CA LYS A 17 -4.98 -21.54 -9.87
C LYS A 17 -5.70 -20.27 -9.41
N PHE A 18 -5.02 -19.13 -9.44
CA PHE A 18 -5.49 -17.86 -8.87
C PHE A 18 -5.92 -16.84 -9.94
N ILE A 19 -5.34 -16.88 -11.14
CA ILE A 19 -5.71 -16.00 -12.26
C ILE A 19 -6.94 -16.58 -12.97
N PRO A 20 -8.02 -15.80 -13.17
CA PRO A 20 -9.21 -16.27 -13.87
C PRO A 20 -8.91 -16.73 -15.30
N GLN A 21 -9.50 -17.84 -15.76
CA GLN A 21 -9.29 -18.36 -17.12
C GLN A 21 -9.56 -17.30 -18.21
N LYS A 22 -10.61 -16.48 -18.01
CA LYS A 22 -10.95 -15.37 -18.90
C LYS A 22 -9.78 -14.39 -19.15
N ALA A 23 -8.92 -14.17 -18.15
CA ALA A 23 -7.80 -13.24 -18.29
C ALA A 23 -6.72 -13.75 -19.27
N TRP A 24 -6.61 -15.06 -19.46
CA TRP A 24 -5.68 -15.66 -20.42
C TRP A 24 -6.13 -15.52 -21.88
N GLU A 25 -7.43 -15.27 -22.08
CA GLU A 25 -8.05 -15.07 -23.39
C GLU A 25 -8.21 -13.57 -23.73
N CYS A 26 -7.94 -12.68 -22.77
CA CYS A 26 -7.99 -11.23 -22.94
C CYS A 26 -6.69 -10.67 -23.56
N ASP A 27 -6.66 -9.34 -23.73
CA ASP A 27 -5.46 -8.63 -24.18
C ASP A 27 -4.28 -8.77 -23.19
N LEU A 28 -3.07 -8.60 -23.72
CA LEU A 28 -1.82 -8.77 -22.95
C LEU A 28 -1.76 -7.85 -21.73
N LEU A 29 -2.28 -6.62 -21.81
CA LEU A 29 -2.23 -5.66 -20.70
C LEU A 29 -3.11 -6.12 -19.53
N THR A 30 -4.31 -6.62 -19.83
CA THR A 30 -5.20 -7.20 -18.81
C THR A 30 -4.56 -8.41 -18.12
N LEU A 31 -3.92 -9.32 -18.88
CA LEU A 31 -3.21 -10.46 -18.31
C LEU A 31 -2.06 -10.01 -17.39
N TRP A 32 -1.27 -9.01 -17.81
CA TRP A 32 -0.19 -8.45 -17.00
C TRP A 32 -0.70 -7.82 -15.70
N ARG A 33 -1.82 -7.08 -15.73
CA ARG A 33 -2.42 -6.49 -14.53
C ARG A 33 -2.93 -7.54 -13.54
N GLU A 34 -3.53 -8.63 -14.04
CA GLU A 34 -3.93 -9.77 -13.21
C GLU A 34 -2.71 -10.47 -12.58
N ARG A 35 -1.63 -10.67 -13.35
CA ARG A 35 -0.37 -11.22 -12.82
C ARG A 35 0.26 -10.33 -11.75
N ILE A 36 0.36 -9.02 -11.99
CA ILE A 36 0.91 -8.07 -11.01
C ILE A 36 0.06 -8.10 -9.75
N THR A 37 -1.27 -8.10 -9.88
CA THR A 37 -2.19 -8.19 -8.73
C THR A 37 -1.99 -9.50 -7.97
N PHE A 38 -1.90 -10.64 -8.66
CA PHE A 38 -1.62 -11.92 -8.04
C PHE A 38 -0.29 -11.91 -7.27
N ILE A 39 0.80 -11.49 -7.91
CA ILE A 39 2.14 -11.41 -7.31
C ILE A 39 2.10 -10.50 -6.08
N LEU A 40 1.44 -9.36 -6.18
CA LEU A 40 1.35 -8.40 -5.10
C LEU A 40 0.66 -9.00 -3.87
N PHE A 41 -0.53 -9.59 -4.03
CA PHE A 41 -1.21 -10.25 -2.91
C PHE A 41 -0.45 -11.47 -2.41
N PHE A 42 0.15 -12.27 -3.29
CA PHE A 42 0.95 -13.43 -2.90
C PHE A 42 2.14 -13.01 -2.04
N LEU A 43 2.90 -11.99 -2.46
CA LEU A 43 4.01 -11.44 -1.69
C LEU A 43 3.52 -10.82 -0.38
N ALA A 44 2.39 -10.11 -0.38
CA ALA A 44 1.82 -9.55 0.83
C ALA A 44 1.43 -10.65 1.84
N VAL A 45 0.90 -11.79 1.39
CA VAL A 45 0.54 -12.92 2.27
C VAL A 45 1.78 -13.68 2.75
N VAL A 46 2.79 -13.86 1.90
CA VAL A 46 3.99 -14.64 2.26
C VAL A 46 4.99 -13.81 3.07
N LEU A 47 5.22 -12.56 2.68
CA LEU A 47 6.21 -11.67 3.31
C LEU A 47 5.59 -10.73 4.35
N GLY A 48 4.28 -10.46 4.27
CA GLY A 48 3.58 -9.59 5.23
C GLY A 48 3.75 -9.99 6.69
N PRO A 49 3.71 -11.29 7.07
CA PRO A 49 3.97 -11.71 8.45
C PRO A 49 5.31 -11.24 9.02
N PHE A 50 6.35 -11.11 8.18
CA PHE A 50 7.67 -10.64 8.62
C PHE A 50 7.66 -9.18 9.04
N ALA A 51 6.79 -8.35 8.47
CA ALA A 51 6.57 -6.97 8.90
C ALA A 51 5.51 -6.88 10.01
N LEU A 52 4.44 -7.67 9.90
CA LEU A 52 3.30 -7.64 10.81
C LEU A 52 3.66 -8.13 12.20
N ILE A 53 4.32 -9.29 12.34
CA ILE A 53 4.57 -9.89 13.66
C ILE A 53 5.39 -8.95 14.56
N PRO A 54 6.52 -8.37 14.10
CA PRO A 54 7.24 -7.38 14.90
C PRO A 54 6.37 -6.14 15.22
N SER A 55 5.57 -5.66 14.27
CA SER A 55 4.66 -4.52 14.47
C SER A 55 3.62 -4.80 15.55
N LEU A 56 3.01 -5.99 15.55
CA LEU A 56 2.02 -6.40 16.54
C LEU A 56 2.63 -6.57 17.93
N ILE A 57 3.83 -7.16 18.02
CA ILE A 57 4.54 -7.29 19.31
C ILE A 57 4.86 -5.89 19.86
N LEU A 58 5.39 -5.00 19.02
CA LEU A 58 5.75 -3.65 19.44
C LEU A 58 4.53 -2.84 19.86
N SER A 59 3.47 -2.82 19.04
CA SER A 59 2.24 -2.08 19.34
C SER A 59 1.51 -2.61 20.58
N TYR A 60 1.60 -3.92 20.87
CA TYR A 60 1.10 -4.47 22.13
C TYR A 60 1.92 -3.99 23.33
N ASN A 61 3.25 -4.02 23.23
CA ASN A 61 4.15 -3.61 24.32
C ASN A 61 4.09 -2.09 24.62
N GLU A 62 3.86 -1.27 23.59
CA GLU A 62 3.72 0.18 23.71
C GLU A 62 2.25 0.63 23.94
N GLU A 63 1.33 -0.31 24.16
CA GLU A 63 -0.11 -0.05 24.36
C GLU A 63 -0.78 0.73 23.21
N LEU A 64 -0.21 0.66 22.01
CA LEU A 64 -0.71 1.27 20.78
C LEU A 64 -1.82 0.44 20.14
N TRP A 65 -2.92 0.25 20.87
CA TRP A 65 -4.05 -0.59 20.44
C TRP A 65 -4.65 -0.20 19.09
N GLY A 66 -4.66 1.10 18.77
CA GLY A 66 -5.12 1.59 17.46
C GLY A 66 -4.28 1.04 16.30
N VAL A 67 -2.95 1.00 16.47
CA VAL A 67 -2.01 0.44 15.49
C VAL A 67 -2.18 -1.07 15.40
N PHE A 68 -2.25 -1.75 16.56
CA PHE A 68 -2.44 -3.20 16.63
C PHE A 68 -3.69 -3.65 15.85
N ILE A 69 -4.83 -2.98 16.07
CA ILE A 69 -6.10 -3.28 15.39
C ILE A 69 -6.00 -2.97 13.90
N LEU A 70 -5.42 -1.82 13.54
CA LEU A 70 -5.29 -1.38 12.16
C LEU A 70 -4.46 -2.36 11.33
N ASP A 71 -3.28 -2.74 11.81
CA ASP A 71 -2.37 -3.68 11.13
C ASP A 71 -3.00 -5.07 11.01
N SER A 72 -3.64 -5.54 12.08
CA SER A 72 -4.35 -6.83 12.08
C SER A 72 -5.51 -6.85 11.07
N ALA A 73 -6.30 -5.78 11.03
CA ALA A 73 -7.44 -5.67 10.12
C ALA A 73 -6.97 -5.57 8.67
N ALA A 74 -5.96 -4.75 8.38
CA ALA A 74 -5.37 -4.63 7.05
C ALA A 74 -4.90 -5.99 6.52
N TYR A 75 -4.16 -6.74 7.34
CA TYR A 75 -3.65 -8.05 6.94
C TYR A 75 -4.77 -9.10 6.77
N LEU A 76 -5.78 -9.09 7.65
CA LEU A 76 -6.93 -9.98 7.52
C LEU A 76 -7.70 -9.75 6.22
N ILE A 77 -7.89 -8.48 5.82
CA ILE A 77 -8.53 -8.14 4.54
C ILE A 77 -7.69 -8.68 3.36
N ILE A 78 -6.36 -8.54 3.42
CA ILE A 78 -5.46 -9.10 2.38
C ILE A 78 -5.66 -10.62 2.25
N LEU A 79 -5.72 -11.36 3.36
CA LEU A 79 -5.96 -12.81 3.36
C LEU A 79 -7.32 -13.15 2.74
N VAL A 80 -8.39 -12.47 3.18
CA VAL A 80 -9.76 -12.69 2.66
C VAL A 80 -9.83 -12.45 1.16
N VAL A 81 -9.22 -11.36 0.67
CA VAL A 81 -9.24 -11.01 -0.75
C VAL A 81 -8.37 -11.96 -1.58
N PHE A 82 -7.21 -12.38 -1.07
CA PHE A 82 -6.31 -13.29 -1.77
C PHE A 82 -6.93 -14.67 -2.00
N PHE A 83 -7.57 -15.24 -0.98
CA PHE A 83 -8.20 -16.56 -1.09
C PHE A 83 -9.60 -16.51 -1.74
N SER A 84 -10.19 -15.33 -1.91
CA SER A 84 -11.49 -15.17 -2.55
C SER A 84 -11.39 -15.06 -4.08
N LYS A 85 -12.13 -15.93 -4.77
CA LYS A 85 -12.32 -15.86 -6.22
C LYS A 85 -13.40 -14.88 -6.67
N LYS A 86 -14.09 -14.22 -5.73
CA LYS A 86 -15.24 -13.35 -6.03
C LYS A 86 -14.85 -11.95 -6.50
N PHE A 87 -13.63 -11.49 -6.16
CA PHE A 87 -13.19 -10.14 -6.48
C PHE A 87 -12.59 -10.08 -7.88
N SER A 88 -13.13 -9.18 -8.73
CA SER A 88 -12.48 -8.86 -10.00
C SER A 88 -11.22 -8.01 -9.78
N LEU A 89 -10.34 -7.95 -10.79
CA LEU A 89 -9.14 -7.11 -10.81
C LEU A 89 -9.39 -5.72 -10.24
N LYS A 90 -10.39 -5.01 -10.78
CA LYS A 90 -10.74 -3.64 -10.38
C LYS A 90 -11.09 -3.53 -8.89
N HIS A 91 -11.81 -4.50 -8.34
CA HIS A 91 -12.14 -4.52 -6.90
C HIS A 91 -10.88 -4.75 -6.07
N LYS A 92 -10.04 -5.71 -6.46
CA LYS A 92 -8.76 -5.99 -5.77
C LYS A 92 -7.85 -4.76 -5.74
N THR A 93 -7.75 -4.04 -6.86
CA THR A 93 -6.98 -2.80 -6.97
C THR A 93 -7.50 -1.71 -6.04
N TRP A 94 -8.82 -1.48 -5.98
CA TRP A 94 -9.38 -0.47 -5.06
C TRP A 94 -9.24 -0.87 -3.60
N ILE A 95 -9.46 -2.15 -3.28
CA ILE A 95 -9.29 -2.64 -1.90
C ILE A 95 -7.86 -2.40 -1.44
N ILE A 96 -6.86 -2.77 -2.24
CA ILE A 96 -5.47 -2.59 -1.83
C ILE A 96 -5.05 -1.12 -1.76
N PHE A 97 -5.56 -0.29 -2.68
CA PHE A 97 -5.42 1.15 -2.58
C PHE A 97 -5.95 1.67 -1.24
N PHE A 98 -7.17 1.30 -0.84
CA PHE A 98 -7.76 1.77 0.41
C PHE A 98 -7.01 1.23 1.63
N ILE A 99 -6.54 -0.02 1.62
CA ILE A 99 -5.71 -0.55 2.71
C ILE A 99 -4.45 0.29 2.88
N PHE A 100 -3.71 0.52 1.79
CA PHE A 100 -2.46 1.27 1.85
C PHE A 100 -2.71 2.74 2.21
N TYR A 101 -3.76 3.34 1.65
CA TYR A 101 -4.12 4.71 1.96
C TYR A 101 -4.52 4.89 3.42
N LEU A 102 -5.38 4.01 3.95
CA LEU A 102 -5.81 4.07 5.35
C LEU A 102 -4.66 3.79 6.31
N LEU A 103 -3.83 2.78 6.03
CA LEU A 103 -2.59 2.55 6.78
C LEU A 103 -1.74 3.82 6.80
N GLY A 104 -1.53 4.43 5.63
CA GLY A 104 -0.68 5.61 5.53
C GLY A 104 -1.20 6.81 6.31
N VAL A 105 -2.48 7.16 6.14
CA VAL A 105 -3.09 8.30 6.84
C VAL A 105 -3.15 8.05 8.35
N LEU A 106 -3.62 6.89 8.78
CA LEU A 106 -3.82 6.60 10.19
C LEU A 106 -2.49 6.43 10.93
N LEU A 107 -1.51 5.73 10.36
CA LEU A 107 -0.19 5.60 10.98
C LEU A 107 0.54 6.94 11.07
N LEU A 108 0.46 7.80 10.04
CA LEU A 108 1.02 9.17 10.14
C LEU A 108 0.30 10.01 11.21
N SER A 109 -1.01 9.83 11.37
CA SER A 109 -1.79 10.59 12.35
C SER A 109 -1.46 10.14 13.78
N MET A 110 -1.30 8.83 14.00
CA MET A 110 -1.04 8.23 15.32
C MET A 110 0.44 8.34 15.73
N LEU A 111 1.37 8.15 14.80
CA LEU A 111 2.80 7.94 15.09
C LEU A 111 3.72 8.98 14.42
N GLY A 112 3.19 9.89 13.61
CA GLY A 112 3.98 10.86 12.88
C GLY A 112 5.04 10.21 11.98
N PHE A 113 6.28 10.71 12.07
CA PHE A 113 7.40 10.22 11.26
C PHE A 113 7.83 8.78 11.59
N GLN A 114 7.50 8.27 12.78
CA GLN A 114 7.97 6.97 13.25
C GLN A 114 7.18 5.82 12.63
N GLY A 115 5.89 6.01 12.38
CA GLY A 115 4.98 4.95 11.91
C GLY A 115 5.08 4.54 10.45
N ALA A 116 6.09 5.02 9.70
CA ALA A 116 6.29 4.72 8.28
C ALA A 116 5.07 4.96 7.36
N GLY A 117 4.06 5.71 7.81
CA GLY A 117 2.78 5.88 7.10
C GLY A 117 2.92 6.45 5.69
N TYR A 118 3.93 7.30 5.45
CA TYR A 118 4.23 7.85 4.13
C TYR A 118 4.60 6.75 3.10
N ILE A 119 5.22 5.64 3.51
CA ILE A 119 5.56 4.53 2.61
C ILE A 119 4.29 3.86 2.07
N TRP A 120 3.27 3.74 2.91
CA TRP A 120 1.98 3.19 2.50
C TRP A 120 1.23 4.12 1.55
N LEU A 121 1.26 5.44 1.79
CA LEU A 121 0.71 6.44 0.85
C LEU A 121 1.40 6.39 -0.51
N PHE A 122 2.72 6.19 -0.54
CA PHE A 122 3.48 5.99 -1.78
C PHE A 122 2.97 4.77 -2.54
N GLY A 123 2.86 3.63 -1.86
CA GLY A 123 2.37 2.40 -2.47
C GLY A 123 0.93 2.54 -2.99
N ALA A 124 0.07 3.27 -2.27
CA ALA A 124 -1.33 3.47 -2.65
C ALA A 124 -1.44 4.13 -4.04
N SER A 125 -0.78 5.27 -4.23
CA SER A 125 -0.78 6.00 -5.50
C SER A 125 -0.09 5.21 -6.61
N LEU A 126 1.02 4.54 -6.31
CA LEU A 126 1.75 3.72 -7.27
C LEU A 126 0.89 2.57 -7.83
N ILE A 127 0.25 1.79 -6.95
CA ILE A 127 -0.53 0.61 -7.36
C ILE A 127 -1.73 1.04 -8.19
N VAL A 128 -2.48 2.05 -7.74
CA VAL A 128 -3.67 2.48 -8.46
C VAL A 128 -3.31 3.12 -9.81
N GLY A 129 -2.17 3.81 -9.89
CA GLY A 129 -1.62 4.34 -11.13
C GLY A 129 -1.26 3.23 -12.12
N ALA A 130 -0.50 2.23 -11.68
CA ALA A 130 -0.10 1.09 -12.50
C ALA A 130 -1.29 0.29 -13.04
N MET A 131 -2.34 0.15 -12.23
CA MET A 131 -3.47 -0.74 -12.54
C MET A 131 -4.62 -0.04 -13.27
N LEU A 132 -4.89 1.23 -12.96
CA LEU A 132 -6.04 2.00 -13.48
C LEU A 132 -5.64 3.21 -14.34
N GLY A 133 -4.34 3.48 -14.47
CA GLY A 133 -3.78 4.52 -15.34
C GLY A 133 -3.79 5.93 -14.76
N LEU A 134 -3.45 6.88 -15.62
CA LEU A 134 -3.09 8.26 -15.26
C LEU A 134 -4.16 9.01 -14.45
N LYS A 135 -5.45 8.84 -14.79
CA LYS A 135 -6.54 9.52 -14.06
C LYS A 135 -6.60 9.08 -12.59
N ALA A 136 -6.44 7.78 -12.33
CA ALA A 136 -6.48 7.26 -10.98
C ALA A 136 -5.23 7.63 -10.19
N ALA A 137 -4.06 7.62 -10.84
CA ALA A 137 -2.81 8.15 -10.27
C ALA A 137 -2.96 9.60 -9.80
N GLY A 138 -3.49 10.49 -10.65
CA GLY A 138 -3.69 11.89 -10.31
C GLY A 138 -4.61 12.09 -9.10
N ILE A 139 -5.72 11.33 -9.04
CA ILE A 139 -6.64 11.36 -7.89
C ILE A 139 -5.92 10.91 -6.62
N ALA A 140 -5.19 9.80 -6.66
CA ALA A 140 -4.48 9.28 -5.49
C ALA A 140 -3.37 10.23 -4.99
N LEU A 141 -2.60 10.83 -5.90
CA LEU A 141 -1.59 11.83 -5.55
C LEU A 141 -2.23 13.07 -4.89
N PHE A 142 -3.37 13.52 -5.41
CA PHE A 142 -4.12 14.62 -4.81
C PHE A 142 -4.65 14.27 -3.41
N MET A 143 -5.17 13.06 -3.22
CA MET A 143 -5.61 12.56 -1.91
C MET A 143 -4.45 12.47 -0.91
N ASN A 144 -3.28 12.00 -1.36
CA ASN A 144 -2.07 11.96 -0.52
C ASN A 144 -1.65 13.37 -0.10
N PHE A 145 -1.59 14.31 -1.06
CA PHE A 145 -1.27 15.70 -0.77
C PHE A 145 -2.24 16.30 0.26
N LEU A 146 -3.54 16.14 0.04
CA LEU A 146 -4.56 16.66 0.94
C LEU A 146 -4.41 16.07 2.35
N SER A 147 -4.25 14.75 2.47
CA SER A 147 -4.04 14.09 3.77
C SER A 147 -2.82 14.61 4.50
N LEU A 148 -1.70 14.78 3.79
CA LEU A 148 -0.45 15.27 4.38
C LEU A 148 -0.56 16.73 4.84
N VAL A 149 -1.25 17.58 4.06
CA VAL A 149 -1.55 18.96 4.47
C VAL A 149 -2.49 18.96 5.67
N SER A 150 -3.53 18.14 5.69
CA SER A 150 -4.44 18.02 6.82
C SER A 150 -3.72 17.60 8.10
N ILE A 151 -2.81 16.63 8.03
CA ILE A 151 -1.97 16.25 9.17
C ILE A 151 -1.01 17.39 9.55
N GLY A 152 -0.48 18.13 8.59
CA GLY A 152 0.31 19.35 8.84
C GLY A 152 -0.46 20.41 9.64
N ILE A 153 -1.71 20.64 9.28
CA ILE A 153 -2.61 21.55 10.02
C ILE A 153 -2.90 21.00 11.42
N TYR A 154 -3.15 19.68 11.53
CA TYR A 154 -3.36 19.01 12.81
C TYR A 154 -2.16 19.15 13.76
N ILE A 155 -0.94 19.08 13.23
CA ILE A 155 0.30 19.36 13.98
C ILE A 155 0.37 20.84 14.37
N ALA A 156 0.05 21.76 13.46
CA ALA A 156 0.17 23.21 13.68
C ALA A 156 -0.74 23.73 14.80
N VAL A 157 -1.90 23.11 14.99
CA VAL A 157 -2.81 23.44 16.11
C VAL A 157 -2.40 22.77 17.44
N GLY A 158 -1.30 22.03 17.47
CA GLY A 158 -0.75 21.41 18.68
C GLY A 158 -1.60 20.26 19.23
N SER A 159 -2.31 19.52 18.38
CA SER A 159 -3.11 18.38 18.83
C SER A 159 -2.34 17.05 19.03
N PRO A 160 -1.43 16.62 18.14
CA PRO A 160 -0.75 15.34 18.32
C PRO A 160 0.37 15.41 19.36
N GLU A 161 0.29 14.59 20.41
CA GLU A 161 1.28 14.53 21.49
C GLU A 161 2.69 14.20 21.00
N TRP A 162 2.80 13.31 20.00
CA TRP A 162 4.07 12.89 19.41
C TRP A 162 4.85 14.05 18.76
N ALA A 163 4.18 15.17 18.45
CA ALA A 163 4.81 16.33 17.82
C ALA A 163 5.48 17.30 18.80
N PHE A 164 5.11 17.30 20.09
CA PHE A 164 5.48 18.36 21.04
C PHE A 164 6.99 18.46 21.30
N ASN A 165 7.70 17.34 21.30
CA ASN A 165 9.12 17.29 21.65
C ASN A 165 10.05 17.42 20.44
N ILE A 166 9.50 17.62 19.23
CA ILE A 166 10.27 17.72 18.01
C ILE A 166 10.50 19.19 17.67
N LYS A 167 11.75 19.66 17.84
CA LYS A 167 12.15 21.01 17.40
C LYS A 167 11.90 21.18 15.90
N ASN A 168 11.32 22.31 15.51
CA ASN A 168 10.99 22.70 14.13
C ASN A 168 10.13 21.65 13.41
N MET A 169 9.10 21.16 14.10
CA MET A 169 8.25 20.07 13.62
C MET A 169 7.54 20.41 12.30
N ILE A 170 6.98 21.62 12.18
CA ILE A 170 6.26 22.06 10.97
C ILE A 170 7.21 22.15 9.78
N GLU A 171 8.39 22.73 9.96
CA GLU A 171 9.40 22.84 8.92
C GLU A 171 9.85 21.45 8.44
N LYS A 172 10.11 20.54 9.38
CA LYS A 172 10.43 19.14 9.06
C LYS A 172 9.30 18.45 8.31
N TRP A 173 8.05 18.71 8.70
CA TRP A 173 6.88 18.15 8.03
C TRP A 173 6.75 18.66 6.60
N VAL A 174 6.89 19.97 6.39
CA VAL A 174 6.86 20.59 5.05
C VAL A 174 7.97 20.02 4.15
N VAL A 175 9.20 19.89 4.68
CA VAL A 175 10.31 19.28 3.92
C VAL A 175 10.00 17.83 3.55
N MET A 176 9.43 17.05 4.47
CA MET A 176 9.01 15.68 4.20
C MET A 176 7.93 15.62 3.11
N ILE A 177 6.87 16.44 3.20
CA ILE A 177 5.82 16.51 2.18
C ILE A 177 6.40 16.84 0.81
N ALA A 178 7.26 17.85 0.72
CA ALA A 178 7.82 18.30 -0.55
C ALA A 178 8.63 17.17 -1.22
N ASN A 179 9.52 16.52 -0.47
CA ASN A 179 10.34 15.41 -0.99
C ASN A 179 9.49 14.18 -1.32
N PHE A 180 8.56 13.82 -0.43
CA PHE A 180 7.63 12.72 -0.65
C PHE A 180 6.80 12.95 -1.91
N MET A 181 6.15 14.10 -2.04
CA MET A 181 5.29 14.41 -3.17
C MET A 181 6.07 14.46 -4.48
N LEU A 182 7.30 14.98 -4.47
CA LEU A 182 8.17 14.97 -5.65
C LEU A 182 8.43 13.55 -6.15
N ILE A 183 8.96 12.68 -5.29
CA ILE A 183 9.32 11.31 -5.67
C ILE A 183 8.06 10.48 -5.97
N ASN A 184 7.02 10.62 -5.15
CA ASN A 184 5.76 9.90 -5.34
C ASN A 184 5.10 10.28 -6.66
N THR A 185 5.03 11.56 -7.00
CA THR A 185 4.47 12.03 -8.27
C THR A 185 5.30 11.51 -9.44
N LEU A 186 6.62 11.65 -9.39
CA LEU A 186 7.50 11.21 -10.48
C LEU A 186 7.34 9.71 -10.75
N ILE A 187 7.44 8.87 -9.73
CA ILE A 187 7.38 7.41 -9.91
C ILE A 187 5.96 6.96 -10.27
N THR A 188 4.95 7.49 -9.59
CA THR A 188 3.54 7.11 -9.86
C THR A 188 3.15 7.46 -11.29
N LEU A 189 3.48 8.67 -11.77
CA LEU A 189 3.11 9.08 -13.14
C LEU A 189 3.89 8.29 -14.20
N LEU A 190 5.18 8.01 -13.99
CA LEU A 190 5.97 7.18 -14.91
C LEU A 190 5.35 5.79 -15.10
N VAL A 191 4.92 5.16 -14.01
CA VAL A 191 4.30 3.83 -14.06
C VAL A 191 2.87 3.90 -14.62
N ALA A 192 2.13 4.98 -14.36
CA ALA A 192 0.74 5.12 -14.80
C ALA A 192 0.57 5.42 -16.30
N VAL A 193 1.64 5.78 -17.00
CA VAL A 193 1.65 6.02 -18.46
C VAL A 193 1.86 4.72 -19.26
N MET A 194 2.32 3.64 -18.60
CA MET A 194 2.48 2.30 -19.20
C MET A 194 1.14 1.64 -19.48
#